data_AF-H0YK38-F1
#
_entry.id   AF-H0YK38-F1
#
_cell.length_a   1.000
_cell.length_b   1.000
_cell.length_c   1.000
_cell.angle_alpha   90.00
_cell.angle_beta   90.00
_cell.angle_gamma   90.00
#
_symmetry.space_group_name_H-M   'P 1'
#
loop_
_entity.id
_entity.type
_entity.pdbx_description
1 polymer ?
#
loop_
_entity_poly.entity_id
_entity_poly.type
_entity_poly.pdbx_seq_one_letter_code
_entity_poly.pdbx_strand_id
1 'polypeptide(L)' 'MFRKKKKKRPEISAPQNFQHRVHTSFDPKEGKFVGLPPQWQNILDTLRRPKPVVDPSRITRVQLQPMK' A
#
# COMPACT_ATOMS: atom_id res chain seq x y z
N MET A 1 -1.91 -49.79 21.89
CA MET A 1 -1.16 -48.96 20.91
C MET A 1 -2.05 -47.83 20.41
N PHE A 2 -1.77 -46.58 20.77
CA PHE A 2 -2.57 -45.42 20.33
C PHE A 2 -2.11 -44.98 18.92
N ARG A 3 -2.96 -45.20 17.90
CA ARG A 3 -2.70 -44.72 16.54
C ARG A 3 -2.76 -43.19 16.54
N LYS A 4 -1.62 -42.52 16.30
CA LYS A 4 -1.57 -41.06 16.10
C LYS A 4 -2.46 -40.69 14.91
N LYS A 5 -3.51 -39.91 15.14
CA LYS A 5 -4.36 -39.36 14.07
C LYS A 5 -3.49 -38.46 13.17
N LYS A 6 -3.49 -38.70 11.86
CA LYS A 6 -2.82 -37.85 10.88
C LYS A 6 -3.51 -36.47 10.88
N LYS A 7 -2.74 -35.39 11.04
CA LYS A 7 -3.27 -34.01 10.95
C LYS A 7 -3.81 -33.80 9.53
N LYS A 8 -5.08 -33.44 9.40
CA LYS A 8 -5.67 -33.02 8.13
C LYS A 8 -5.13 -31.64 7.74
N ARG A 9 -4.88 -31.43 6.45
CA ARG A 9 -4.57 -30.10 5.91
C ARG A 9 -5.83 -29.23 6.03
N PRO A 10 -5.71 -27.96 6.43
CA PRO A 10 -6.86 -27.06 6.47
C PRO A 10 -7.41 -26.86 5.06
N GLU A 11 -8.74 -26.95 4.92
CA GLU A 11 -9.45 -26.61 3.70
C GLU A 11 -9.74 -25.11 3.71
N ILE A 12 -9.30 -24.40 2.66
CA ILE A 12 -9.53 -22.96 2.48
C ILE A 12 -10.68 -22.82 1.47
N SER A 13 -11.81 -22.29 1.91
CA SER A 13 -13.02 -22.08 1.08
C SER A 13 -12.88 -20.86 0.16
N ALA A 14 -13.88 -20.65 -0.69
CA ALA A 14 -14.03 -19.37 -1.39
C ALA A 14 -14.16 -18.20 -0.39
N PRO A 15 -13.63 -17.00 -0.71
CA PRO A 15 -13.77 -15.83 0.15
C PRO A 15 -15.22 -15.35 0.19
N GLN A 16 -15.64 -14.89 1.36
CA GLN A 16 -16.97 -14.32 1.61
C GLN A 16 -16.80 -13.09 2.53
N ASN A 17 -17.84 -12.26 2.65
CA ASN A 17 -17.88 -11.10 3.56
C ASN A 17 -16.75 -10.09 3.32
N PHE A 18 -16.61 -9.60 2.08
CA PHE A 18 -15.67 -8.52 1.80
C PHE A 18 -15.92 -7.32 2.72
N GLN A 19 -14.86 -6.83 3.37
CA GLN A 19 -14.88 -5.64 4.22
C GLN A 19 -13.88 -4.64 3.70
N HIS A 20 -14.37 -3.52 3.18
CA HIS A 20 -13.54 -2.37 2.86
C HIS A 20 -13.23 -1.60 4.15
N ARG A 21 -12.08 -1.87 4.75
CA ARG A 21 -11.72 -1.29 6.07
C ARG A 21 -11.14 0.11 5.98
N VAL A 22 -10.29 0.35 4.98
CA VAL A 22 -9.57 1.62 4.82
C VAL A 22 -9.42 1.90 3.33
N HIS A 23 -9.62 3.16 2.95
CA HIS A 23 -9.40 3.65 1.59
C HIS A 23 -8.44 4.85 1.64
N THR A 24 -7.20 4.63 1.21
CA THR A 24 -6.20 5.69 1.10
C THR A 24 -6.22 6.28 -0.31
N SER A 25 -6.30 7.59 -0.42
CA SER A 25 -6.17 8.34 -1.68
C SER A 25 -5.21 9.51 -1.52
N PHE A 26 -4.90 10.20 -2.62
CA PHE A 26 -4.07 11.40 -2.62
C PHE A 26 -4.89 12.59 -3.14
N ASP A 27 -4.97 13.65 -2.35
CA ASP A 27 -5.56 14.92 -2.76
C ASP A 27 -4.48 15.79 -3.43
N PRO A 28 -4.54 15.99 -4.77
CA PRO A 28 -3.55 16.80 -5.47
C PRO A 28 -3.69 18.30 -5.19
N LYS A 29 -4.85 18.78 -4.72
CA LYS A 29 -5.06 20.21 -4.43
C LYS A 29 -4.32 20.61 -3.16
N GLU A 30 -4.44 19.80 -2.11
CA GLU A 30 -3.73 20.01 -0.85
C GLU A 30 -2.32 19.39 -0.83
N GLY A 31 -2.04 18.47 -1.76
CA GLY A 31 -0.79 17.72 -1.80
C GLY A 31 -0.64 16.74 -0.64
N LYS A 32 -1.73 16.14 -0.17
CA LYS A 32 -1.77 15.28 1.03
C LYS A 32 -2.43 13.94 0.76
N PHE A 33 -2.04 12.94 1.53
CA PHE A 33 -2.75 11.67 1.57
C PHE A 33 -3.99 11.78 2.46
N VAL A 34 -5.10 11.23 2.01
CA VAL A 34 -6.39 11.19 2.72
C VAL A 34 -6.80 9.75 2.97
N GLY A 35 -7.50 9.50 4.08
CA GLY A 35 -7.96 8.16 4.45
C GLY A 35 -6.84 7.20 4.84
N LEU A 36 -5.69 7.72 5.27
CA LEU A 36 -4.60 6.91 5.81
C LEU A 36 -5.06 6.17 7.08
N PRO A 37 -4.57 4.95 7.31
CA PRO A 37 -4.65 4.33 8.62
C PRO A 37 -4.05 5.26 9.70
N PRO A 38 -4.64 5.33 10.91
CA PRO A 38 -4.15 6.22 11.98
C PRO A 38 -2.67 6.02 12.32
N GLN A 39 -2.16 4.79 12.21
CA GLN A 39 -0.77 4.46 12.46
C GLN A 39 0.19 5.11 11.45
N TRP A 40 -0.27 5.36 10.22
CA TRP A 40 0.56 5.93 9.15
C TRP A 40 0.57 7.45 9.16
N GLN A 41 -0.51 8.07 9.65
CA GLN A 41 -0.63 9.52 9.79
C GLN A 41 0.57 10.09 10.59
N ASN A 42 0.85 9.50 11.75
CA ASN A 42 1.96 9.94 12.63
C ASN A 42 3.35 9.76 11.98
N ILE A 43 3.53 8.74 11.15
CA ILE A 43 4.81 8.51 10.45
C ILE A 43 5.00 9.57 9.38
N LEU A 44 3.96 9.90 8.61
CA LEU A 44 4.06 10.86 7.52
C LEU A 44 4.15 12.30 8.01
N ASP A 45 3.45 12.66 9.07
CA ASP A 45 3.52 14.01 9.65
C ASP A 45 4.88 14.32 10.27
N THR A 46 5.58 13.30 10.78
CA THR A 46 6.93 13.43 11.34
C THR A 46 8.01 13.44 10.25
N LEU A 47 7.73 12.83 9.11
CA LEU A 47 8.54 12.94 7.91
C LEU A 47 8.27 14.29 7.22
N ARG A 48 8.81 15.39 7.79
CA ARG A 48 9.05 16.64 7.04
C ARG A 48 10.09 16.37 5.96
N ARG A 49 9.73 15.57 4.95
CA ARG A 49 10.58 15.29 3.80
C ARG A 49 10.67 16.59 3.01
N PRO A 50 11.87 17.15 2.80
CA PRO A 50 12.05 18.22 1.85
C PRO A 50 11.46 17.77 0.51
N LYS A 51 10.73 18.67 -0.19
CA LYS A 51 10.33 18.39 -1.56
C LYS A 51 11.59 17.97 -2.33
N PRO A 52 11.56 16.87 -3.10
CA PRO A 52 12.73 16.47 -3.87
C PRO A 52 13.15 17.67 -4.71
N VAL A 53 14.43 18.04 -4.64
CA VAL A 53 14.99 19.09 -5.48
C VAL A 53 14.94 18.57 -6.91
N VAL A 54 13.96 19.03 -7.68
CA VAL A 54 13.84 18.71 -9.10
C VAL A 54 14.65 19.75 -9.86
N ASP A 55 15.79 19.34 -10.39
CA ASP A 55 16.58 20.14 -11.33
C ASP A 55 16.06 19.88 -12.76
N PRO A 56 15.42 20.87 -13.42
CA PRO A 56 14.91 20.72 -14.78
C PRO A 56 16.00 20.39 -15.80
N SER A 57 17.25 20.75 -15.52
CA SER A 57 18.40 20.49 -16.41
C SER A 57 18.94 19.06 -16.33
N ARG A 58 18.53 18.28 -15.31
CA ARG A 58 19.01 16.91 -15.03
C ARG A 58 17.89 15.86 -14.99
N ILE A 59 16.80 16.09 -15.71
CA ILE A 59 15.72 15.12 -15.80
C ILE A 59 16.25 13.84 -16.47
N THR A 60 16.37 12.75 -15.71
CA THR A 60 16.66 11.43 -16.24
C THR A 60 15.53 11.04 -17.20
N ARG A 61 15.83 10.91 -18.50
CA ARG A 61 14.85 10.49 -19.50
C ARG A 61 14.42 9.06 -19.21
N VAL A 62 13.22 8.88 -18.67
CA VAL A 62 12.59 7.56 -18.53
C VAL A 62 11.94 7.22 -19.87
N GLN A 63 12.37 6.13 -20.51
CA GLN A 63 11.66 5.58 -21.66
C GLN A 63 10.34 4.98 -21.17
N LEU A 64 9.24 5.73 -21.31
CA LEU A 64 7.90 5.21 -21.09
C LEU A 64 7.58 4.26 -22.24
N GLN A 65 7.63 2.95 -21.98
CA GLN A 65 7.10 1.99 -22.95
C GLN A 65 5.57 2.13 -22.97
N PRO A 66 4.95 2.15 -24.16
CA PRO A 66 3.49 2.19 -24.25
C PRO A 66 2.92 0.95 -23.58
N MET A 67 1.98 1.15 -22.65
CA MET A 67 1.20 0.03 -22.09
C MET A 67 0.36 -0.57 -23.23
N LYS A 68 0.49 -1.89 -23.38
CA LYS A 68 -0.21 -2.71 -24.37
C LYS A 68 -1.70 -2.80 -24.10
#